data_AF-A0A0A2HVE9-F1
#
_entry.id   AF-A0A0A2HVE9-F1
#
_cell.length_a   1.000
_cell.length_b   1.000
_cell.length_c   1.000
_cell.angle_alpha   90.00
_cell.angle_beta   90.00
_cell.angle_gamma   90.00
#
_symmetry.space_group_name_H-M   'P 1'
#
loop_
_entity.id
_entity.type
_entity.pdbx_description
1 polymer ?
#
loop_
_entity_poly.entity_id
_entity_poly.type
_entity_poly.pdbx_seq_one_letter_code
_entity_poly.pdbx_strand_id
1 'polypeptide(L)'
;MKTKMGVCLALVLCATAAFAEWKMDFPEQYRKEGIDKAVIAAIEQGALPVDIVENGLQLEGLNPQNLVKALYCAGANGKDIIAAAQQHEISEIILAAGYKKAIEECGDQIADSQAYTPIAMGFAGAPDLPSDNSSASPDGTEQ
;
A
#
# COMPACT_ATOMS: atom_id res chain seq x y z
N MET A 1 60.45 -15.92 23.39
CA MET A 1 59.67 -15.03 24.28
C MET A 1 59.49 -13.67 23.62
N LYS A 2 58.26 -13.25 23.30
CA LYS A 2 57.76 -11.84 23.23
C LYS A 2 56.35 -11.85 22.60
N THR A 3 55.33 -11.95 23.45
CA THR A 3 54.34 -10.90 23.80
C THR A 3 53.23 -10.69 22.76
N LYS A 4 52.04 -11.19 23.13
CA LYS A 4 50.73 -10.88 22.56
C LYS A 4 50.41 -9.41 22.79
N MET A 5 49.92 -8.71 21.77
CA MET A 5 49.30 -7.39 21.94
C MET A 5 47.97 -7.42 21.19
N GLY A 6 46.92 -7.74 21.95
CA GLY A 6 45.54 -7.62 21.50
C GLY A 6 45.21 -6.14 21.37
N VAL A 7 44.82 -5.74 20.16
CA VAL A 7 44.15 -4.48 19.91
C VAL A 7 42.69 -4.84 19.71
N CYS A 8 41.91 -4.79 20.81
CA CYS A 8 40.47 -4.75 20.73
C CYS A 8 40.09 -3.41 20.10
N LEU A 9 39.93 -3.42 18.78
CA LEU A 9 39.34 -2.34 18.00
C LEU A 9 37.87 -2.22 18.44
N ALA A 10 37.62 -1.42 19.48
CA ALA A 10 36.28 -1.04 19.89
C ALA A 10 35.71 -0.12 18.81
N LEU A 11 35.06 -0.73 17.81
CA LEU A 11 34.17 -0.07 16.86
C LEU A 11 33.02 0.57 17.65
N VAL A 12 33.20 1.84 18.02
CA VAL A 12 32.13 2.70 18.48
C VAL A 12 31.22 2.92 17.27
N LEU A 13 30.21 2.06 17.12
CA LEU A 13 29.06 2.34 16.27
C LEU A 13 28.32 3.52 16.90
N CYS A 14 28.67 4.74 16.46
CA CYS A 14 27.78 5.87 16.59
C CYS A 14 26.55 5.58 15.73
N ALA A 15 25.54 4.96 16.34
CA ALA A 15 24.21 4.89 15.77
C ALA A 15 23.64 6.32 15.77
N THR A 16 23.89 7.06 14.69
CA THR A 16 23.11 8.26 14.42
C THR A 16 21.68 7.79 14.17
N ALA A 17 20.77 8.06 15.11
CA ALA A 17 19.35 7.93 14.83
C ALA A 17 19.06 8.87 13.65
N ALA A 18 18.90 8.30 12.46
CA ALA A 18 18.37 9.03 11.33
C ALA A 18 16.94 9.41 11.71
N PHE A 19 16.74 10.65 12.15
CA PHE A 19 15.39 11.19 12.22
C PHE A 19 14.84 11.13 10.80
N ALA A 20 13.69 10.49 10.65
CA ALA A 20 13.01 10.36 9.38
C ALA A 20 12.59 11.76 8.88
N GLU A 21 13.43 12.40 8.08
CA GLU A 21 13.22 13.77 7.57
C GLU A 21 11.85 13.92 6.90
N TRP A 22 11.39 12.88 6.19
CA TRP A 22 10.07 12.83 5.57
C TRP A 22 8.92 13.14 6.55
N LYS A 23 9.02 12.78 7.84
CA LYS A 23 7.93 13.02 8.81
C LYS A 23 7.69 14.52 9.03
N MET A 24 8.75 15.33 8.97
CA MET A 24 8.65 16.78 9.11
C MET A 24 8.07 17.43 7.85
N ASP A 25 8.44 16.90 6.68
CA ASP A 25 8.03 17.45 5.38
C ASP A 25 6.63 16.99 4.95
N PHE A 26 6.17 15.83 5.43
CA PHE A 26 4.92 15.22 5.02
C PHE A 26 3.68 16.11 5.17
N PRO A 27 3.46 16.80 6.31
CA PRO A 27 2.32 17.72 6.46
C PRO A 27 2.41 18.92 5.50
N GLU A 28 3.61 19.44 5.26
CA GLU A 28 3.82 20.57 4.34
C GLU A 28 3.54 20.15 2.90
N GLN A 29 4.09 19.01 2.49
CA GLN A 29 3.90 18.50 1.15
C GLN A 29 2.43 18.11 0.91
N TYR A 30 1.74 17.56 1.91
CA TYR A 30 0.30 17.32 1.83
C TYR A 30 -0.48 18.62 1.55
N ARG A 31 -0.19 19.70 2.30
CA ARG A 31 -0.88 20.99 2.11
C ARG A 31 -0.59 21.62 0.75
N LYS A 32 0.62 21.43 0.22
CA LYS A 32 1.09 22.09 -1.00
C LYS A 32 0.72 21.32 -2.28
N GLU A 33 0.85 20.00 -2.25
CA GLU A 33 0.83 19.14 -3.43
C GLU A 33 -0.24 18.04 -3.35
N GLY A 34 -0.88 17.88 -2.19
CA GLY A 34 -1.88 16.85 -1.94
C GLY A 34 -1.26 15.53 -1.47
N ILE A 35 -2.13 14.60 -1.11
CA ILE A 35 -1.72 13.36 -0.43
C ILE A 35 -0.92 12.41 -1.34
N ASP A 36 -1.26 12.34 -2.62
CA ASP A 36 -0.58 11.44 -3.56
C ASP A 36 0.91 11.76 -3.66
N LYS A 37 1.27 13.05 -3.75
CA LYS A 37 2.67 13.50 -3.81
C LYS A 37 3.40 13.34 -2.48
N ALA A 38 2.72 13.65 -1.37
CA ALA A 38 3.29 13.46 -0.04
C ALA A 38 3.63 11.99 0.25
N VAL A 39 2.76 11.06 -0.13
CA VAL A 39 2.98 9.62 0.06
C VAL A 39 4.10 9.09 -0.82
N ILE A 40 4.16 9.49 -2.10
CA ILE A 40 5.27 9.12 -3.00
C ILE A 40 6.61 9.58 -2.40
N ALA A 41 6.70 10.86 -2.00
CA ALA A 41 7.93 11.41 -1.44
C ALA A 41 8.35 10.73 -0.13
N ALA A 42 7.39 10.35 0.72
CA ALA A 42 7.67 9.60 1.94
C ALA A 42 8.25 8.20 1.63
N ILE A 43 7.64 7.47 0.69
CA ILE A 43 8.11 6.14 0.27
C ILE A 43 9.50 6.22 -0.36
N GLU A 44 9.77 7.22 -1.20
CA GLU A 44 11.10 7.46 -1.79
C GLU A 44 12.18 7.73 -0.72
N GLN A 45 11.78 8.30 0.43
CA GLN A 45 12.64 8.51 1.59
C GLN A 45 12.69 7.29 2.53
N GLY A 46 12.10 6.16 2.14
CA GLY A 46 12.13 4.90 2.88
C GLY A 46 11.08 4.77 3.98
N ALA A 47 10.04 5.60 3.97
CA ALA A 47 8.93 5.48 4.91
C ALA A 47 8.15 4.17 4.69
N LEU A 48 7.81 3.50 5.79
CA LEU A 48 6.95 2.32 5.75
C LEU A 48 5.46 2.73 5.69
N PRO A 49 4.60 1.93 5.05
CA PRO A 49 3.16 2.21 4.98
C PRO A 49 2.51 2.45 6.35
N VAL A 50 2.94 1.72 7.39
CA VAL A 50 2.45 1.89 8.76
C VAL A 50 2.74 3.27 9.32
N ASP A 51 3.98 3.77 9.17
CA ASP A 51 4.34 5.11 9.62
C ASP A 51 3.57 6.18 8.84
N ILE A 52 3.38 5.99 7.53
CA ILE A 52 2.65 6.94 6.68
C ILE A 52 1.18 7.01 7.11
N VAL A 53 0.57 5.86 7.41
CA VAL A 53 -0.80 5.81 7.94
C VAL A 53 -0.89 6.52 9.28
N GLU A 54 0.02 6.22 10.22
CA GLU A 54 0.05 6.84 11.54
C GLU A 54 0.17 8.37 11.47
N ASN A 55 1.08 8.88 10.63
CA ASN A 55 1.31 10.32 10.49
C ASN A 55 0.21 10.99 9.67
N GLY A 56 -0.33 10.31 8.65
CA GLY A 56 -1.42 10.82 7.83
C GLY A 56 -2.70 11.01 8.63
N LEU A 57 -3.07 10.07 9.50
CA LEU A 57 -4.29 10.18 10.31
C LEU A 57 -4.25 11.33 11.32
N GLN A 58 -3.08 11.89 11.61
CA GLN A 58 -2.92 13.08 12.44
C GLN A 58 -3.14 14.39 11.67
N LEU A 59 -3.22 14.33 10.34
CA LEU A 59 -3.43 15.52 9.50
C LEU A 59 -4.91 15.90 9.46
N GLU A 60 -5.19 17.13 9.89
CA GLU A 60 -6.54 17.69 9.83
C GLU A 60 -7.05 17.75 8.37
N GLY A 61 -8.27 17.27 8.16
CA GLY A 61 -8.91 17.27 6.84
C GLY A 61 -8.44 16.15 5.90
N LEU A 62 -7.50 15.30 6.30
CA LEU A 62 -7.11 14.16 5.49
C LEU A 62 -8.22 13.11 5.48
N ASN A 63 -8.67 12.74 4.29
CA ASN A 63 -9.60 11.62 4.11
C ASN A 63 -8.80 10.29 4.10
N PRO A 64 -9.05 9.36 5.05
CA PRO A 64 -8.34 8.08 5.09
C PRO A 64 -8.50 7.23 3.83
N GLN A 65 -9.61 7.36 3.10
CA GLN A 65 -9.80 6.70 1.80
C GLN A 65 -8.76 7.18 0.77
N ASN A 66 -8.47 8.48 0.74
CA ASN A 66 -7.50 9.06 -0.19
C ASN A 66 -6.06 8.72 0.23
N LEU A 67 -5.80 8.53 1.52
CA LEU A 67 -4.53 8.04 2.04
C LEU A 67 -4.26 6.60 1.60
N VAL A 68 -5.24 5.71 1.77
CA VAL A 68 -5.16 4.32 1.29
C VAL A 68 -4.94 4.29 -0.23
N LYS A 69 -5.70 5.08 -0.99
CA LYS A 69 -5.53 5.21 -2.43
C LYS A 69 -4.08 5.58 -2.78
N ALA A 70 -3.56 6.64 -2.18
CA ALA A 70 -2.22 7.15 -2.43
C ALA A 70 -1.13 6.10 -2.18
N LEU A 71 -1.26 5.30 -1.12
CA LEU A 71 -0.32 4.20 -0.82
C LEU A 71 -0.31 3.13 -1.91
N TYR A 72 -1.48 2.68 -2.37
CA TYR A 72 -1.56 1.72 -3.48
C TYR A 72 -0.99 2.30 -4.78
N CYS A 73 -1.30 3.56 -5.09
CA CYS A 73 -0.79 4.25 -6.28
C CYS A 73 0.72 4.46 -6.24
N ALA A 74 1.29 4.64 -5.04
CA ALA A 74 2.74 4.76 -4.85
C ALA A 74 3.47 3.40 -4.88
N GLY A 75 2.76 2.31 -5.15
CA GLY A 75 3.34 0.96 -5.25
C GLY A 75 3.70 0.34 -3.91
N ALA A 76 3.15 0.82 -2.80
CA ALA A 76 3.34 0.15 -1.51
C ALA A 76 2.73 -1.27 -1.54
N ASN A 77 3.34 -2.20 -0.80
CA ASN A 77 2.86 -3.56 -0.75
C ASN A 77 1.47 -3.62 -0.11
N GLY A 78 0.50 -4.23 -0.79
CA GLY A 78 -0.88 -4.21 -0.31
C GLY A 78 -1.11 -4.94 1.01
N LYS A 79 -0.30 -5.95 1.37
CA LYS A 79 -0.38 -6.59 2.71
C LYS A 79 0.05 -5.63 3.81
N ASP A 80 1.08 -4.83 3.56
CA ASP A 80 1.56 -3.82 4.51
C ASP A 80 0.54 -2.69 4.65
N ILE A 81 -0.13 -2.31 3.57
CA ILE A 81 -1.24 -1.33 3.61
C ILE A 81 -2.41 -1.88 4.44
N ILE A 82 -2.81 -3.15 4.23
CA ILE A 82 -3.89 -3.78 5.01
C ILE A 82 -3.51 -3.86 6.49
N ALA A 83 -2.29 -4.28 6.81
CA ALA A 83 -1.80 -4.36 8.18
C ALA A 83 -1.79 -2.98 8.85
N ALA A 84 -1.31 -1.95 8.16
CA ALA A 84 -1.32 -0.57 8.64
C ALA A 84 -2.75 -0.06 8.87
N ALA A 85 -3.66 -0.31 7.93
CA ALA A 85 -5.06 0.08 8.05
C ALA A 85 -5.73 -0.56 9.27
N GLN A 86 -5.51 -1.86 9.50
CA GLN A 86 -6.04 -2.58 10.66
C GLN A 86 -5.45 -2.07 11.97
N GLN A 87 -4.14 -1.83 12.02
CA GLN A 87 -3.45 -1.33 13.21
C GLN A 87 -3.98 0.04 13.66
N HIS A 88 -4.44 0.87 12.72
CA HIS A 88 -4.96 2.20 12.97
C HIS A 88 -6.49 2.32 12.81
N GLU A 89 -7.20 1.20 12.93
CA GLU A 89 -8.68 1.15 12.94
C GLU A 89 -9.35 1.77 11.69
N ILE A 90 -8.65 1.79 10.55
CA ILE A 90 -9.25 2.12 9.26
C ILE A 90 -10.19 0.98 8.88
N SER A 91 -11.49 1.26 8.86
CA SER A 91 -12.51 0.25 8.56
C SER A 91 -12.29 -0.41 7.19
N GLU A 92 -12.70 -1.68 7.09
CA GLU A 92 -12.64 -2.46 5.85
C GLU A 92 -13.35 -1.76 4.67
N ILE A 93 -14.44 -1.04 4.93
CA ILE A 93 -15.17 -0.28 3.92
C ILE A 93 -14.30 0.85 3.34
N ILE A 94 -13.56 1.57 4.20
CA ILE A 94 -12.65 2.64 3.77
C ILE A 94 -11.47 2.06 2.99
N LEU A 95 -10.92 0.94 3.46
CA LEU A 95 -9.82 0.24 2.80
C LEU A 95 -10.24 -0.25 1.41
N ALA A 96 -11.38 -0.91 1.29
CA ALA A 96 -11.97 -1.36 0.02
C ALA A 96 -12.24 -0.18 -0.92
N ALA A 97 -12.81 0.91 -0.40
CA ALA A 97 -13.13 2.08 -1.18
C ALA A 97 -11.87 2.83 -1.65
N GLY A 98 -10.78 2.83 -0.86
CA GLY A 98 -9.49 3.38 -1.24
C GLY A 98 -8.80 2.53 -2.30
N TYR A 99 -8.81 1.21 -2.14
CA TYR A 99 -8.27 0.27 -3.13
C TYR A 99 -9.01 0.34 -4.47
N LYS A 100 -10.35 0.33 -4.44
CA LYS A 100 -11.16 0.51 -5.65
C LYS A 100 -10.79 1.80 -6.39
N LYS A 101 -10.65 2.90 -5.66
CA LYS A 101 -10.25 4.19 -6.23
C LYS A 101 -8.83 4.15 -6.81
N ALA A 102 -7.91 3.41 -6.18
CA ALA A 102 -6.57 3.21 -6.72
C ALA A 102 -6.59 2.42 -8.03
N ILE A 103 -7.43 1.39 -8.15
CA ILE A 103 -7.59 0.65 -9.42
C ILE A 103 -8.09 1.58 -10.52
N GLU A 104 -9.09 2.41 -10.20
CA GLU A 104 -9.71 3.35 -11.16
C GLU A 104 -8.75 4.46 -11.60
N GLU A 105 -7.92 4.99 -10.69
CA GLU A 105 -7.07 6.17 -10.97
C GLU A 105 -5.63 5.82 -11.35
N CYS A 106 -5.08 4.70 -10.87
CA CYS A 106 -3.65 4.38 -10.96
C CYS A 106 -3.36 3.07 -11.70
N GLY A 107 -4.37 2.20 -11.87
CA GLY A 107 -4.29 0.99 -12.71
C GLY A 107 -3.06 0.12 -12.42
N ASP A 108 -2.16 0.03 -13.40
CA ASP A 108 -0.95 -0.82 -13.38
C ASP A 108 0.09 -0.43 -12.33
N GLN A 109 -0.04 0.74 -11.68
CA GLN A 109 0.90 1.18 -10.63
C GLN A 109 0.69 0.45 -9.29
N ILE A 110 -0.39 -0.32 -9.17
CA ILE A 110 -0.65 -1.15 -7.99
C ILE A 110 0.32 -2.32 -8.00
N ALA A 111 1.26 -2.31 -7.05
CA ALA A 111 2.32 -3.32 -6.94
C ALA A 111 1.80 -4.75 -6.77
N ASP A 112 0.57 -4.92 -6.28
CA ASP A 112 -0.06 -6.22 -6.10
C ASP A 112 -1.57 -6.10 -6.36
N SER A 113 -1.96 -6.31 -7.61
CA SER A 113 -3.36 -6.24 -8.07
C SER A 113 -4.28 -7.32 -7.46
N GLN A 114 -3.71 -8.23 -6.65
CA GLN A 114 -4.42 -9.26 -5.89
C GLN A 114 -4.37 -9.01 -4.38
N ALA A 115 -3.73 -7.93 -3.90
CA ALA A 115 -3.48 -7.77 -2.47
C ALA A 115 -4.74 -7.58 -1.64
N TYR A 116 -5.84 -7.11 -2.24
CA TYR A 116 -7.11 -6.97 -1.56
C TYR A 116 -8.21 -7.74 -2.30
N THR A 117 -8.59 -8.89 -1.75
CA THR A 117 -9.89 -9.50 -1.99
C THR A 117 -10.83 -9.01 -0.89
N PRO A 118 -11.87 -8.23 -1.21
CA PRO A 118 -12.88 -7.89 -0.23
C PRO A 118 -13.43 -9.19 0.36
N ILE A 119 -13.56 -9.29 1.68
CA ILE A 119 -14.42 -10.33 2.23
C ILE A 119 -15.79 -10.03 1.63
N ALA A 120 -16.38 -11.01 0.94
CA ALA A 120 -17.71 -10.89 0.38
C ALA A 120 -18.69 -10.66 1.55
N MET A 121 -18.84 -9.41 1.96
CA MET A 121 -19.96 -8.96 2.75
C MET A 121 -21.14 -9.12 1.82
N GLY A 122 -21.82 -10.26 1.94
CA GLY A 122 -22.84 -10.72 1.02
C GLY A 122 -23.86 -9.63 0.75
N PHE A 123 -23.71 -8.96 -0.39
CA PHE A 123 -24.83 -8.38 -1.10
C PHE A 123 -25.56 -9.57 -1.72
N ALA A 124 -26.38 -10.24 -0.89
CA ALA A 124 -27.37 -11.18 -1.39
C ALA A 124 -28.29 -10.42 -2.36
N GLY A 125 -28.11 -10.64 -3.66
CA GLY A 125 -29.07 -10.22 -4.68
C GLY A 125 -28.49 -9.58 -5.94
N ALA A 126 -27.81 -10.37 -6.77
CA ALA A 126 -27.88 -10.21 -8.22
C ALA A 126 -27.80 -11.62 -8.83
N PRO A 127 -28.82 -12.09 -9.57
CA PRO A 127 -28.83 -13.46 -10.09
C PRO A 127 -27.77 -13.64 -11.18
N ASP A 128 -27.00 -14.71 -11.05
CA ASP A 128 -26.12 -15.26 -12.08
C ASP A 128 -26.81 -15.32 -13.45
N LEU A 129 -26.21 -14.67 -14.45
CA LEU A 129 -26.48 -14.97 -15.84
C LEU A 129 -25.46 -16.02 -16.31
N PRO A 130 -25.88 -17.22 -16.73
CA PRO A 130 -24.98 -18.20 -17.29
C PRO A 130 -24.47 -17.70 -18.65
N SER A 131 -23.15 -17.52 -18.77
CA SER A 131 -22.48 -17.33 -20.06
C SER A 131 -22.39 -18.68 -20.78
N ASP A 132 -23.40 -18.97 -21.60
CA ASP A 132 -23.33 -19.96 -22.66
C ASP A 132 -22.30 -19.52 -23.71
N ASN A 133 -21.22 -20.27 -23.88
CA ASN A 133 -20.39 -20.18 -25.08
C ASN A 133 -20.00 -21.57 -25.57
N SER A 134 -20.99 -22.27 -26.13
CA SER A 134 -20.77 -23.48 -26.92
C SER A 134 -20.20 -23.09 -28.29
N SER A 135 -18.88 -23.10 -28.43
CA SER A 135 -18.22 -23.14 -29.74
C SER A 135 -18.04 -24.60 -30.16
N ALA A 136 -19.01 -25.13 -30.91
CA ALA A 136 -18.90 -26.42 -31.58
C ALA A 136 -18.72 -26.19 -33.10
N SER A 137 -17.52 -26.49 -33.61
CA SER A 137 -17.23 -26.63 -35.04
C SER A 137 -17.93 -27.90 -35.59
N PRO A 138 -18.56 -27.86 -36.76
CA PRO A 138 -18.98 -29.08 -37.44
C PRO A 138 -17.83 -29.66 -38.27
N ASP A 139 -17.33 -30.82 -37.82
CA ASP A 139 -16.53 -31.77 -38.61
C ASP A 139 -17.49 -32.68 -39.38
N GLY A 140 -17.19 -32.93 -40.66
CA GLY A 140 -18.03 -33.71 -41.55
C GLY A 140 -17.77 -35.21 -41.42
N THR A 141 -18.82 -36.03 -41.47
CA THR A 141 -18.70 -37.47 -41.81
C THR A 141 -20.02 -38.00 -42.39
N GLU A 142 -19.91 -38.51 -43.62
CA GLU A 142 -20.60 -39.63 -44.28
C GLU A 142 -22.08 -39.96 -43.99
N GLN A 143 -22.90 -39.85 -45.05
CA GLN A 143 -23.74 -40.94 -45.58
C GLN A 143 -24.15 -40.66 -47.02
#